data_AF-A0AAD7PYY4-F1
#
_entry.id   AF-A0AAD7PYY4-F1
#
_cell.length_a   1.000
_cell.length_b   1.000
_cell.length_c   1.000
_cell.angle_alpha   90.00
_cell.angle_beta   90.00
_cell.angle_gamma   90.00
#
_symmetry.space_group_name_H-M   'P 1'
#
loop_
_entity.id
_entity.type
_entity.pdbx_description
1 polymer ?
#
loop_
_entity_poly.entity_id
_entity_poly.type
_entity_poly.pdbx_seq_one_letter_code
_entity_poly.pdbx_strand_id
1 'polypeptide(L)'
;MTNKARWIRDYSSSMSCELCGFLCEDCIHAMNDCPYALNVRSSLMPNDLSNGFFTADFEDWLHMNLNSSIVFSEADIPWPVMFSIVVWKIWKWRCKRIFDEEFSSPYNPNVLLTKYVKEI
;
A
#
# COMPACT_ATOMS: atom_id res chain seq x y z
N MET A 1 3.07 10.09 5.21
CA MET A 1 2.49 10.62 6.48
C MET A 1 0.99 10.41 6.38
N THR A 2 0.33 9.80 7.36
CA THR A 2 -1.12 9.55 7.29
C THR A 2 -1.90 10.84 7.58
N ASN A 3 -3.14 10.94 7.10
CA ASN A 3 -3.96 12.13 7.36
C ASN A 3 -4.36 12.27 8.84
N LYS A 4 -4.55 11.15 9.57
CA LYS A 4 -4.68 11.19 11.03
C LYS A 4 -3.47 11.86 11.70
N ALA A 5 -2.25 11.51 11.30
CA ALA A 5 -1.03 12.11 11.84
C ALA A 5 -0.87 13.59 11.45
N ARG A 6 -1.31 13.98 10.24
CA ARG A 6 -1.34 15.38 9.81
C ARG A 6 -2.30 16.20 10.65
N TRP A 7 -3.52 15.70 10.86
CA TRP A 7 -4.54 16.37 11.66
C TRP A 7 -4.09 16.57 13.12
N ILE A 8 -3.51 15.54 13.74
CA ILE A 8 -2.95 15.64 15.11
C ILE A 8 -1.86 16.73 15.22
N ARG A 9 -1.18 17.05 14.12
CA ARG A 9 -0.07 18.01 14.05
C ARG A 9 -0.47 19.33 13.38
N ASP A 10 -1.76 19.59 13.22
CA ASP A 10 -2.31 20.80 12.57
C ASP A 10 -1.86 21.02 11.11
N TYR A 11 -1.46 19.96 10.40
CA TYR A 11 -1.13 19.97 8.96
C TYR A 11 -2.29 19.58 8.04
N SER A 12 -3.47 19.31 8.62
CA SER A 12 -4.70 19.00 7.89
C SER A 12 -5.91 19.39 8.72
N SER A 13 -6.99 19.80 8.06
CA SER A 13 -8.28 20.13 8.71
C SER A 13 -9.13 18.89 9.02
N SER A 14 -8.75 17.71 8.51
CA SER A 14 -9.48 16.46 8.70
C SER A 14 -8.55 15.26 8.80
N MET A 15 -9.01 14.20 9.49
CA MET A 15 -8.35 12.89 9.51
C MET A 15 -8.73 12.02 8.30
N SER A 16 -9.71 12.44 7.48
CA SER A 16 -10.30 11.59 6.46
C SER A 16 -9.35 11.29 5.30
N CYS A 17 -9.46 10.10 4.73
CA CYS A 17 -8.69 9.69 3.57
C CYS A 17 -9.09 10.48 2.33
N GLU A 18 -8.16 11.24 1.76
CA GLU A 18 -8.41 12.05 0.55
C GLU A 18 -8.69 11.18 -0.71
N LEU A 19 -8.30 9.89 -0.67
CA LEU A 19 -8.44 8.98 -1.81
C LEU A 19 -9.76 8.21 -1.82
N CYS A 20 -10.39 7.98 -0.68
CA CYS A 20 -11.64 7.21 -0.61
C CYS A 20 -12.72 7.79 0.32
N GLY A 21 -12.43 8.90 1.01
CA GLY A 21 -13.38 9.56 1.91
C GLY A 21 -13.57 8.87 3.27
N PHE A 22 -12.84 7.78 3.58
CA PHE A 22 -12.95 7.12 4.88
C PHE A 22 -12.58 8.08 6.02
N LEU A 23 -13.31 8.02 7.15
CA LEU A 23 -13.27 9.07 8.18
C LEU A 23 -11.91 9.23 8.88
N CYS A 24 -11.12 8.16 8.98
CA CYS A 24 -9.84 8.17 9.67
C CYS A 24 -8.78 7.41 8.86
N GLU A 25 -7.86 8.14 8.24
CA GLU A 25 -6.69 7.54 7.59
C GLU A 25 -5.58 7.33 8.62
N ASP A 26 -5.50 6.13 9.20
CA ASP A 26 -4.36 5.64 9.96
C ASP A 26 -3.41 4.78 9.09
N CYS A 27 -2.42 4.14 9.70
CA CYS A 27 -1.41 3.37 8.94
C CYS A 27 -2.02 2.17 8.21
N ILE A 28 -2.89 1.41 8.88
CA ILE A 28 -3.54 0.25 8.27
C ILE A 28 -4.50 0.69 7.17
N HIS A 29 -5.26 1.76 7.36
CA HIS A 29 -6.08 2.28 6.29
C HIS A 29 -5.25 2.75 5.09
N ALA A 30 -4.20 3.55 5.33
CA ALA A 30 -3.38 4.12 4.26
C ALA A 30 -2.72 3.06 3.37
N MET A 31 -2.34 1.91 3.96
CA MET A 31 -1.56 0.86 3.28
C MET A 31 -2.41 -0.37 2.90
N ASN A 32 -3.46 -0.69 3.67
CA ASN A 32 -4.25 -1.91 3.53
C ASN A 32 -5.76 -1.67 3.30
N ASP A 33 -6.45 -0.86 4.09
CA ASP A 33 -7.93 -0.85 3.99
C ASP A 33 -8.45 0.15 2.95
N CYS A 34 -7.62 1.11 2.52
CA CYS A 34 -8.00 2.08 1.51
C CYS A 34 -8.28 1.38 0.17
N PRO A 35 -9.45 1.61 -0.48
CA PRO A 35 -9.77 1.09 -1.80
C PRO A 35 -8.69 1.35 -2.87
N TYR A 36 -8.01 2.50 -2.81
CA TYR A 36 -6.87 2.78 -3.68
C TYR A 36 -5.70 1.81 -3.44
N ALA A 37 -5.35 1.58 -2.17
CA ALA A 37 -4.27 0.66 -1.80
C ALA A 37 -4.64 -0.79 -2.13
N LEU A 38 -5.92 -1.16 -1.93
CA LEU A 38 -6.49 -2.44 -2.33
C LEU A 38 -6.32 -2.64 -3.83
N ASN A 39 -6.74 -1.68 -4.64
CA ASN A 39 -6.63 -1.78 -6.09
C ASN A 39 -5.20 -2.04 -6.55
N VAL A 40 -4.21 -1.32 -6.00
CA VAL A 40 -2.79 -1.53 -6.32
C VAL A 40 -2.31 -2.92 -5.90
N ARG A 41 -2.70 -3.41 -4.73
CA ARG A 41 -2.25 -4.74 -4.26
C ARG A 41 -2.94 -5.88 -4.98
N SER A 42 -4.25 -5.79 -5.22
CA SER A 42 -5.05 -6.93 -5.70
C SER A 42 -4.57 -7.41 -7.06
N SER A 43 -4.09 -6.49 -7.89
CA SER A 43 -3.47 -6.77 -9.18
C SER A 43 -2.05 -7.33 -9.10
N LEU A 44 -1.46 -7.40 -7.90
CA LEU A 44 -0.13 -7.93 -7.60
C LEU A 44 -0.17 -9.06 -6.57
N MET A 45 -1.35 -9.46 -6.09
CA MET A 45 -1.50 -10.54 -5.13
C MET A 45 -1.85 -11.85 -5.85
N PRO A 46 -1.20 -12.97 -5.49
CA PRO A 46 -1.72 -14.28 -5.80
C PRO A 46 -3.15 -14.42 -5.24
N ASN A 47 -4.07 -15.01 -6.01
CA ASN A 47 -5.48 -15.14 -5.65
C ASN A 47 -5.70 -15.79 -4.26
N ASP A 48 -4.78 -16.68 -3.85
CA ASP A 48 -4.83 -17.43 -2.59
C ASP A 48 -4.64 -16.58 -1.33
N LEU A 49 -4.12 -15.36 -1.47
CA LEU A 49 -3.86 -14.45 -0.34
C LEU A 49 -4.99 -13.44 -0.13
N SER A 50 -6.09 -13.51 -0.88
CA SER A 50 -7.15 -12.48 -0.80
C SER A 50 -8.01 -12.55 0.47
N ASN A 51 -8.19 -13.72 1.09
CA ASN A 51 -9.25 -13.91 2.11
C ASN A 51 -8.81 -13.83 3.58
N GLY A 52 -7.51 -13.81 3.90
CA GLY A 52 -7.03 -13.95 5.29
C GLY A 52 -6.76 -12.65 6.06
N PHE A 53 -6.58 -11.51 5.38
CA PHE A 53 -5.86 -10.35 5.94
C PHE A 53 -6.73 -9.23 6.47
N PHE A 54 -8.07 -9.34 6.39
CA PHE A 54 -8.97 -8.23 6.67
C PHE A 54 -9.24 -7.95 8.16
N THR A 55 -8.66 -8.74 9.08
CA THR A 55 -8.97 -8.64 10.52
C THR A 55 -7.75 -8.48 11.44
N ALA A 56 -6.53 -8.52 10.90
CA ALA A 56 -5.31 -8.33 11.67
C ALA A 56 -5.06 -6.84 11.97
N ASP A 57 -4.40 -6.53 13.08
CA ASP A 57 -3.86 -5.19 13.29
C ASP A 57 -2.70 -4.89 12.32
N PHE A 58 -2.19 -3.66 12.32
CA PHE A 58 -1.17 -3.24 11.36
C PHE A 58 0.13 -4.04 11.46
N GLU A 59 0.53 -4.39 12.69
CA GLU A 59 1.80 -5.07 12.96
C GLU A 59 1.68 -6.55 12.57
N ASP A 60 0.63 -7.23 13.01
CA ASP A 60 0.32 -8.60 12.63
C ASP A 60 0.20 -8.73 11.10
N TRP A 61 -0.49 -7.79 10.44
CA TRP A 61 -0.63 -7.75 8.99
C TRP A 61 0.73 -7.65 8.28
N LEU A 62 1.62 -6.76 8.76
CA LEU A 62 2.98 -6.65 8.23
C LEU A 62 3.76 -7.95 8.44
N HIS A 63 3.74 -8.50 9.67
CA HIS A 63 4.48 -9.70 10.01
C HIS A 63 4.05 -10.90 9.18
N MET A 64 2.75 -11.12 8.99
CA MET A 64 2.24 -12.23 8.17
C MET A 64 2.72 -12.15 6.72
N ASN A 65 2.74 -10.95 6.13
CA ASN A 65 3.18 -10.77 4.75
C ASN A 65 4.70 -10.87 4.59
N LEU A 66 5.46 -10.33 5.54
CA LEU A 66 6.93 -10.33 5.50
C LEU A 66 7.55 -11.70 5.82
N ASN A 67 6.84 -12.57 6.54
CA ASN A 67 7.31 -13.91 6.88
C ASN A 67 6.68 -15.02 6.04
N SER A 68 5.91 -14.66 5.00
CA SER A 68 5.32 -15.64 4.09
C SER A 68 6.39 -16.34 3.26
N SER A 69 6.23 -17.65 3.07
CA SER A 69 7.06 -18.47 2.18
C SER A 69 6.53 -18.53 0.75
N ILE A 70 5.53 -17.72 0.42
CA ILE A 70 4.90 -17.71 -0.91
C ILE A 70 5.81 -17.04 -1.93
N VAL A 71 5.73 -17.52 -3.16
CA VAL A 71 6.41 -16.94 -4.32
C VAL A 71 5.38 -16.25 -5.22
N PHE A 72 5.71 -15.03 -5.66
CA PHE A 72 4.91 -14.26 -6.60
C PHE A 72 5.35 -14.55 -8.04
N SER A 73 4.41 -15.08 -8.84
CA SER A 73 4.51 -15.27 -10.30
C SER A 73 5.56 -16.29 -10.80
N GLU A 74 5.60 -16.52 -12.12
CA GLU A 74 6.61 -17.35 -12.82
C GLU A 74 8.05 -16.83 -12.69
N ALA A 75 8.25 -15.60 -12.22
CA ALA A 75 9.57 -14.97 -12.08
C ALA A 75 10.29 -15.35 -10.78
N ASP A 76 9.74 -16.28 -9.99
CA ASP A 76 10.32 -16.81 -8.75
C ASP A 76 10.67 -15.73 -7.70
N ILE A 77 9.86 -14.67 -7.65
CA ILE A 77 10.09 -13.53 -6.74
C ILE A 77 9.49 -13.86 -5.36
N PRO A 78 10.25 -13.83 -4.26
CA PRO A 78 9.69 -14.03 -2.92
C PRO A 78 8.60 -13.00 -2.59
N TRP A 79 7.44 -13.45 -2.09
CA TRP A 79 6.33 -12.58 -1.71
C TRP A 79 6.74 -11.46 -0.74
N PRO A 80 7.56 -11.71 0.31
CA PRO A 80 8.01 -10.65 1.21
C PRO A 80 8.70 -9.48 0.50
N VAL A 81 9.49 -9.75 -0.55
CA VAL A 81 10.18 -8.73 -1.34
C VAL A 81 9.16 -7.91 -2.12
N MET A 82 8.27 -8.59 -2.84
CA MET A 82 7.23 -7.94 -3.64
C MET A 82 6.31 -7.08 -2.75
N PHE A 83 5.81 -7.66 -1.66
CA PHE A 83 4.98 -6.98 -0.67
C PHE A 83 5.64 -5.72 -0.12
N SER A 84 6.90 -5.82 0.32
CA SER A 84 7.65 -4.67 0.86
C SER A 84 7.72 -3.52 -0.12
N ILE A 85 8.00 -3.82 -1.39
CA ILE A 85 8.08 -2.82 -2.46
C ILE A 85 6.71 -2.18 -2.72
N VAL A 86 5.64 -2.98 -2.77
CA VAL A 86 4.28 -2.50 -3.00
C VAL A 86 3.84 -1.56 -1.88
N VAL A 87 3.98 -1.98 -0.61
CA VAL A 87 3.61 -1.15 0.55
C VAL A 87 4.41 0.15 0.58
N TRP A 88 5.72 0.07 0.35
CA TRP A 88 6.58 1.24 0.27
C TRP A 88 6.13 2.21 -0.83
N LYS A 89 5.78 1.70 -2.02
CA LYS A 89 5.37 2.54 -3.16
C LYS A 89 4.01 3.17 -2.94
N ILE A 90 3.05 2.44 -2.36
CA ILE A 90 1.76 3.00 -1.93
C ILE A 90 2.00 4.16 -0.97
N TRP A 91 2.81 3.95 0.07
CA TRP A 91 3.16 5.01 1.02
C TRP A 91 3.82 6.22 0.34
N LYS A 92 4.79 5.97 -0.54
CA LYS A 92 5.52 7.02 -1.26
C LYS A 92 4.61 7.82 -2.18
N TRP A 93 3.69 7.18 -2.91
CA TRP A 93 2.72 7.87 -3.77
C TRP A 93 1.72 8.69 -2.97
N ARG A 94 1.26 8.20 -1.81
CA ARG A 94 0.42 9.00 -0.90
C ARG A 94 1.15 10.24 -0.42
N CYS A 95 2.41 10.11 -0.01
CA CYS A 95 3.21 11.27 0.41
C CYS A 95 3.38 12.27 -0.75
N LYS A 96 3.71 11.79 -1.95
CA LYS A 96 3.86 12.65 -3.12
C LYS A 96 2.58 13.42 -3.44
N ARG A 97 1.40 12.79 -3.39
CA ARG A 97 0.12 13.50 -3.59
C ARG A 97 -0.09 14.72 -2.68
N ILE A 98 0.52 14.72 -1.50
CA ILE A 98 0.38 15.80 -0.52
C ILE A 98 1.48 16.86 -0.71
N PHE A 99 2.69 16.45 -1.05
CA PHE A 99 3.89 17.30 -0.99
C PHE A 99 4.51 17.65 -2.36
N ASP A 100 3.94 17.15 -3.45
CA ASP A 100 4.45 17.27 -4.82
C ASP A 100 3.27 17.60 -5.74
N GLU A 101 3.06 18.90 -6.02
CA GLU A 101 1.94 19.41 -6.81
C GLU A 101 1.94 18.90 -8.26
N GLU A 102 3.11 18.51 -8.77
CA GLU A 102 3.29 17.97 -10.12
C GLU A 102 3.07 16.45 -10.17
N PHE A 103 2.85 15.80 -9.01
CA PHE A 103 2.73 14.35 -8.96
C PHE A 103 1.41 13.85 -9.56
N SER A 104 1.53 13.01 -10.58
CA SER A 104 0.45 12.16 -11.08
C SER A 104 0.65 10.71 -10.66
N SER A 105 -0.43 10.06 -10.22
CA SER A 105 -0.38 8.62 -9.95
C SER A 105 -0.07 7.85 -11.24
N PRO A 106 0.72 6.77 -11.16
CA PRO A 106 1.00 5.95 -12.33
C PRO A 106 -0.29 5.33 -12.87
N TYR A 107 -0.45 5.36 -14.20
CA TYR A 107 -1.64 4.82 -14.88
C TYR A 107 -1.76 3.29 -14.70
N ASN A 108 -0.63 2.58 -14.76
CA ASN A 108 -0.53 1.13 -14.52
C ASN A 108 0.49 0.84 -13.41
N PRO A 109 0.11 0.98 -12.12
CA PRO A 109 0.98 0.72 -10.98
C PRO A 109 1.67 -0.64 -11.05
N ASN A 110 0.94 -1.66 -11.51
CA ASN A 110 1.38 -3.05 -11.47
C ASN A 110 2.53 -3.34 -12.42
N VAL A 111 2.40 -2.89 -13.68
CA VAL A 111 3.45 -3.05 -14.69
C VAL A 111 4.74 -2.36 -14.23
N LEU A 112 4.60 -1.16 -13.65
CA LEU A 112 5.73 -0.40 -13.12
C LEU A 112 6.40 -1.14 -11.95
N LEU A 113 5.61 -1.68 -11.02
CA LEU A 113 6.12 -2.38 -9.85
C LEU A 113 6.79 -3.70 -10.21
N THR A 114 6.18 -4.52 -11.06
CA THR A 114 6.78 -5.78 -11.54
C THR A 114 8.08 -5.54 -12.30
N LYS A 115 8.14 -4.48 -13.14
CA LYS A 115 9.39 -4.09 -13.81
C LYS A 115 10.46 -3.68 -12.80
N TYR A 116 10.09 -2.83 -11.83
CA TYR A 116 11.00 -2.35 -10.80
C TYR A 116 11.59 -3.49 -9.96
N VAL A 117 10.81 -4.50 -9.60
CA VAL A 117 11.30 -5.64 -8.79
C VAL A 117 12.30 -6.50 -9.57
N LYS A 118 12.11 -6.66 -10.89
CA LYS A 118 13.03 -7.42 -11.75
C LYS A 118 14.37 -6.74 -11.99
N GLU A 119 14.48 -5.44 -11.70
CA GLU A 119 15.68 -4.62 -11.89
C GLU A 119 16.53 -4.48 -10.62
N ILE A 120 16.07 -5.02 -9.48
CA ILE A 120 16.81 -5.09 -8.20
C ILE A 120 17.64 -6.37 -8.19
#